data_AF-A0A090T5P9-F1
#
_entry.id   AF-A0A090T5P9-F1
#
_cell.length_a   1.000
_cell.length_b   1.000
_cell.length_c   1.000
_cell.angle_alpha   90.00
_cell.angle_beta   90.00
_cell.angle_gamma   90.00
#
_symmetry.space_group_name_H-M   'P 1'
#
loop_
_entity.id
_entity.type
_entity.pdbx_description
1 polymer ?
#
loop_
_entity_poly.entity_id
_entity_poly.type
_entity_poly.pdbx_seq_one_letter_code
_entity_poly.pdbx_strand_id
1 'polypeptide(L)'
;MQAPNNSAQIEVTNRYLQQANKIILASDTYLLDRYGNTIASSNWNLPHSFVGKNFAFRPYFQYAIEGQRSAYFALGSTSGQRGYYYSFPVTYAADHIGVVVVKMDLSSIERSWQSDTSIYVATDSNNIVFMSSDSDWLFNSLTDIDSNTLTTVRDSRQYLQTHIKSLGFQGDLLASTTLLTNPKGTCLPDIT
;
A
#
# COMPACT_ATOMS: atom_id res chain seq x y z
N MET A 1 -8.11 -24.29 -0.44
CA MET A 1 -8.40 -23.92 -1.84
C MET A 1 -9.05 -25.06 -2.64
N GLN A 2 -8.70 -26.33 -2.42
CA GLN A 2 -9.45 -27.45 -3.02
C GLN A 2 -10.85 -27.66 -2.39
N ALA A 3 -11.05 -27.22 -1.14
CA ALA A 3 -12.35 -27.18 -0.48
C ALA A 3 -12.58 -25.79 0.17
N PRO A 4 -12.86 -24.74 -0.63
CA PRO A 4 -12.89 -23.35 -0.15
C PRO A 4 -14.01 -23.06 0.86
N ASN A 5 -15.00 -23.96 1.00
CA ASN A 5 -16.11 -23.84 1.95
C ASN A 5 -15.95 -24.74 3.19
N ASN A 6 -14.82 -25.42 3.36
CA ASN A 6 -14.57 -26.24 4.54
C ASN A 6 -14.25 -25.35 5.75
N SER A 7 -15.24 -25.14 6.62
CA SER A 7 -15.15 -24.25 7.78
C SER A 7 -14.00 -24.62 8.73
N ALA A 8 -13.75 -25.91 8.96
CA ALA A 8 -12.65 -26.36 9.82
C ALA A 8 -11.28 -25.98 9.23
N GLN A 9 -11.11 -26.15 7.91
CA GLN A 9 -9.86 -25.77 7.23
C GLN A 9 -9.66 -24.25 7.20
N ILE A 10 -10.74 -23.48 6.98
CA ILE A 10 -10.70 -22.01 7.03
C ILE A 10 -10.28 -21.54 8.43
N GLU A 11 -10.87 -22.09 9.48
CA GLU A 11 -10.54 -21.73 10.87
C GLU A 11 -9.07 -22.02 11.21
N VAL A 12 -8.55 -23.20 10.83
CA VAL A 12 -7.13 -23.53 10.99
C VAL A 12 -6.24 -22.54 10.24
N THR A 13 -6.61 -22.19 9.01
CA THR A 13 -5.85 -21.25 8.18
C THR A 13 -5.87 -19.85 8.78
N ASN A 14 -7.03 -19.37 9.24
CA ASN A 14 -7.19 -18.09 9.93
C ASN A 14 -6.26 -17.97 11.15
N ARG A 15 -6.24 -18.99 12.01
CA ARG A 15 -5.36 -19.02 13.19
C ARG A 15 -3.88 -19.06 12.81
N TYR A 16 -3.53 -19.83 11.79
CA TYR A 16 -2.16 -19.88 11.28
C TYR A 16 -1.70 -18.51 10.76
N LEU A 17 -2.52 -17.86 9.93
CA LEU A 17 -2.21 -16.53 9.39
C LEU A 17 -2.13 -15.49 10.51
N GLN A 18 -3.01 -15.56 11.51
CA GLN A 18 -2.96 -14.70 12.70
C GLN A 18 -1.64 -14.86 13.46
N GLN A 19 -1.17 -16.10 13.65
CA GLN A 19 0.09 -16.36 14.34
C GLN A 19 1.29 -15.88 13.51
N ALA A 20 1.33 -16.20 12.22
CA ALA A 20 2.38 -15.77 11.31
C ALA A 20 2.47 -14.25 11.24
N ASN A 21 1.33 -13.57 11.13
CA ASN A 21 1.22 -12.12 11.10
C ASN A 21 1.82 -11.45 12.34
N LYS A 22 1.57 -12.00 13.53
CA LYS A 22 2.19 -11.53 14.79
C LYS A 22 3.70 -11.70 14.80
N ILE A 23 4.22 -12.81 14.28
CA ILE A 23 5.67 -13.09 14.27
C ILE A 23 6.42 -12.10 13.37
N ILE A 24 5.87 -11.82 12.19
CA ILE A 24 6.51 -10.93 11.20
C ILE A 24 6.18 -9.44 11.42
N LEU A 25 5.39 -9.13 12.46
CA LEU A 25 4.92 -7.77 12.78
C LEU A 25 4.24 -7.06 11.58
N ALA A 26 3.50 -7.82 10.77
CA ALA A 26 2.71 -7.27 9.68
C ALA A 26 1.37 -6.73 10.20
N SER A 27 0.77 -5.78 9.47
CA SER A 27 -0.57 -5.28 9.81
C SER A 27 -1.65 -6.30 9.49
N ASP A 28 -1.56 -6.96 8.33
CA ASP A 28 -2.52 -7.96 7.88
C ASP A 28 -1.81 -9.02 7.03
N THR A 29 -2.18 -10.30 7.18
CA THR A 29 -1.73 -11.40 6.32
C THR A 29 -2.94 -12.22 5.91
N TYR A 30 -3.19 -12.39 4.61
CA TYR A 30 -4.42 -12.97 4.11
C TYR A 30 -4.22 -13.80 2.85
N LEU A 31 -5.18 -14.68 2.61
CA LEU A 31 -5.19 -15.64 1.51
C LEU A 31 -6.36 -15.33 0.57
N LEU A 32 -6.03 -15.14 -0.70
CA LEU A 32 -6.97 -14.91 -1.79
C LEU A 32 -7.10 -16.19 -2.62
N ASP A 33 -8.31 -16.51 -3.05
CA ASP A 33 -8.53 -17.53 -4.08
C ASP A 33 -8.12 -17.03 -5.48
N ARG A 34 -8.19 -17.90 -6.50
CA ARG A 34 -7.87 -17.56 -7.90
C ARG A 34 -8.72 -16.44 -8.51
N TYR A 35 -9.80 -16.02 -7.85
CA TYR A 35 -10.69 -14.96 -8.31
C TYR A 35 -10.56 -13.69 -7.44
N GLY A 36 -9.60 -13.66 -6.53
CA GLY A 36 -9.31 -12.52 -5.67
C GLY A 36 -10.21 -12.42 -4.43
N ASN A 37 -11.03 -13.44 -4.12
CA ASN A 37 -11.82 -13.45 -2.90
C ASN A 37 -10.96 -13.86 -1.71
N THR A 38 -11.07 -13.13 -0.61
CA THR A 38 -10.36 -13.46 0.63
C THR A 38 -11.05 -14.62 1.34
N ILE A 39 -10.36 -15.75 1.43
CA ILE A 39 -10.89 -16.99 2.04
C ILE A 39 -10.41 -17.19 3.48
N ALA A 40 -9.26 -16.62 3.83
CA ALA A 40 -8.72 -16.63 5.19
C ALA A 40 -7.89 -15.38 5.43
N SER A 41 -7.84 -14.90 6.67
CA SER A 41 -7.12 -13.67 7.01
C SER A 41 -6.65 -13.70 8.46
N SER A 42 -5.55 -13.01 8.77
CA SER A 42 -5.06 -12.81 10.13
C SER A 42 -6.03 -11.97 10.99
N ASN A 43 -6.78 -11.07 10.33
CA ASN A 43 -7.77 -10.18 10.95
C ASN A 43 -9.20 -10.73 10.94
N TRP A 44 -9.36 -12.05 10.71
CA TRP A 44 -10.66 -12.72 10.57
C TRP A 44 -11.62 -12.46 11.74
N ASN A 45 -11.08 -12.28 12.94
CA ASN A 45 -11.82 -12.07 14.19
C ASN A 45 -11.93 -10.59 14.60
N LEU A 46 -11.62 -9.65 13.69
CA LEU A 46 -11.70 -8.20 13.93
C LEU A 46 -12.84 -7.56 13.12
N PRO A 47 -13.40 -6.42 13.58
CA PRO A 47 -14.50 -5.74 12.87
C PRO A 47 -14.18 -5.36 11.42
N HIS A 48 -12.90 -5.09 11.12
CA HIS A 48 -12.42 -4.74 9.78
C HIS A 48 -11.90 -5.95 8.99
N SER A 49 -12.40 -7.16 9.29
CA SER A 49 -12.02 -8.42 8.63
C SER A 49 -12.02 -8.31 7.11
N PHE A 50 -11.05 -8.98 6.48
CA PHE A 50 -10.94 -9.06 5.03
C PHE A 50 -11.69 -10.26 4.45
N VAL A 51 -12.08 -11.25 5.27
CA VAL A 51 -12.78 -12.45 4.80
C VAL A 51 -14.03 -12.07 4.02
N GLY A 52 -14.20 -12.67 2.84
CA GLY A 52 -15.31 -12.41 1.91
C GLY A 52 -15.13 -11.18 1.01
N LYS A 53 -14.09 -10.37 1.19
CA LYS A 53 -13.81 -9.23 0.31
C LYS A 53 -13.03 -9.65 -0.92
N ASN A 54 -13.33 -8.99 -2.03
CA ASN A 54 -12.66 -9.22 -3.30
C ASN A 54 -11.61 -8.13 -3.57
N PHE A 55 -10.39 -8.57 -3.90
CA PHE A 55 -9.25 -7.72 -4.23
C PHE A 55 -8.69 -8.03 -5.63
N ALA A 56 -9.49 -8.62 -6.52
CA ALA A 56 -9.05 -8.98 -7.88
C ALA A 56 -8.55 -7.79 -8.71
N PHE A 57 -9.05 -6.60 -8.39
CA PHE A 57 -8.66 -5.35 -9.05
C PHE A 57 -7.32 -4.78 -8.58
N ARG A 58 -6.72 -5.34 -7.53
CA ARG A 58 -5.49 -4.80 -6.96
C ARG A 58 -4.29 -5.28 -7.77
N PRO A 59 -3.34 -4.38 -8.14
CA PRO A 59 -2.16 -4.77 -8.90
C PRO A 59 -1.39 -5.93 -8.26
N TYR A 60 -1.22 -5.93 -6.93
CA TYR A 60 -0.55 -7.02 -6.23
C TYR A 60 -1.21 -8.40 -6.45
N PHE A 61 -2.53 -8.45 -6.65
CA PHE A 61 -3.21 -9.70 -6.95
C PHE A 61 -3.01 -10.08 -8.41
N GLN A 62 -3.19 -9.12 -9.34
CA GLN A 62 -3.09 -9.33 -10.78
C GLN A 62 -1.72 -9.88 -11.19
N TYR A 63 -0.63 -9.28 -10.70
CA TYR A 63 0.72 -9.79 -10.96
C TYR A 63 0.94 -11.16 -10.28
N ALA A 64 0.46 -11.33 -9.05
CA ALA A 64 0.73 -12.55 -8.30
C ALA A 64 -0.01 -13.78 -8.82
N ILE A 65 -1.25 -13.63 -9.30
CA ILE A 65 -2.01 -14.76 -9.84
C ILE A 65 -1.45 -15.24 -11.20
N GLU A 66 -0.72 -14.38 -11.91
CA GLU A 66 0.06 -14.72 -13.12
C GLU A 66 1.41 -15.40 -12.80
N GLY A 67 1.67 -15.73 -11.53
CA GLY A 67 2.87 -16.45 -11.11
C GLY A 67 4.04 -15.56 -10.71
N GLN A 68 3.88 -14.24 -10.71
CA GLN A 68 4.94 -13.29 -10.37
C GLN A 68 4.95 -12.96 -8.88
N ARG A 69 6.11 -12.58 -8.34
CA ARG A 69 6.14 -11.92 -7.02
C ARG A 69 5.81 -10.45 -7.25
N SER A 70 5.00 -9.85 -6.39
CA SER A 70 4.68 -8.42 -6.51
C SER A 70 4.77 -7.69 -5.17
N ALA A 71 5.27 -6.46 -5.25
CA ALA A 71 5.34 -5.50 -4.16
C ALA A 71 4.60 -4.22 -4.60
N TYR A 72 3.70 -3.72 -3.77
CA TYR A 72 2.83 -2.60 -4.13
C TYR A 72 2.53 -1.76 -2.90
N PHE A 73 2.34 -0.46 -3.05
CA PHE A 73 1.95 0.40 -1.94
C PHE A 73 0.67 1.15 -2.27
N ALA A 74 -0.24 1.21 -1.30
CA ALA A 74 -1.56 1.80 -1.50
C ALA A 74 -2.24 2.19 -0.19
N LEU A 75 -3.28 3.00 -0.33
CA LEU A 75 -4.27 3.23 0.71
C LEU A 75 -5.28 2.07 0.74
N GLY A 76 -5.38 1.41 1.88
CA GLY A 76 -6.25 0.26 2.07
C GLY A 76 -7.74 0.64 1.98
N SER A 77 -8.46 0.06 1.02
CA SER A 77 -9.89 0.32 0.81
C SER A 77 -10.79 -0.16 1.94
N THR A 78 -10.34 -1.14 2.73
CA THR A 78 -11.08 -1.63 3.90
C THR A 78 -10.65 -0.94 5.18
N SER A 79 -9.35 -0.88 5.45
CA SER A 79 -8.85 -0.41 6.75
C SER A 79 -8.71 1.11 6.80
N GLY A 80 -8.74 1.80 5.65
CA GLY A 80 -8.41 3.22 5.55
C GLY A 80 -6.94 3.53 5.85
N GLN A 81 -6.10 2.51 6.02
CA GLN A 81 -4.70 2.65 6.39
C GLN A 81 -3.81 2.37 5.19
N ARG A 82 -2.75 3.18 5.06
CA ARG A 82 -1.67 2.96 4.10
C ARG A 82 -0.96 1.64 4.43
N GLY A 83 -0.40 1.00 3.40
CA GLY A 83 0.43 -0.17 3.61
C GLY A 83 1.26 -0.52 2.39
N TYR A 84 2.30 -1.30 2.66
CA TYR A 84 3.13 -1.93 1.66
C TYR A 84 2.77 -3.42 1.56
N TYR A 85 2.29 -3.83 0.40
CA TYR A 85 1.70 -5.13 0.12
C TYR A 85 2.71 -5.99 -0.64
N TYR A 86 3.16 -7.07 -0.02
CA TYR A 86 3.88 -8.16 -0.68
C TYR A 86 2.90 -9.27 -1.02
N SER A 87 3.02 -9.82 -2.22
CA SER A 87 2.10 -10.83 -2.75
C SER A 87 2.84 -11.93 -3.49
N PHE A 88 2.32 -13.14 -3.38
CA PHE A 88 2.96 -14.34 -3.92
C PHE A 88 1.94 -15.38 -4.41
N PRO A 89 2.16 -16.03 -5.56
CA PRO A 89 1.30 -17.12 -6.04
C PRO A 89 1.35 -18.32 -5.09
N VAL A 90 0.17 -18.81 -4.71
CA VAL A 90 0.06 -20.15 -4.14
C VAL A 90 -0.09 -21.13 -5.30
N THR A 91 0.92 -21.98 -5.48
CA THR A 91 0.99 -22.93 -6.59
C THR A 91 0.80 -24.36 -6.09
N TYR A 92 -0.05 -25.13 -6.77
CA TYR A 92 -0.25 -26.55 -6.50
C TYR A 92 -0.48 -27.30 -7.82
N ALA A 93 0.20 -28.43 -8.01
CA ALA A 93 0.11 -29.23 -9.26
C ALA A 93 0.34 -28.40 -10.54
N ALA A 94 1.31 -27.49 -10.51
CA ALA A 94 1.64 -26.53 -11.57
C ALA A 94 0.59 -25.44 -11.86
N ASP A 95 -0.52 -25.40 -11.11
CA ASP A 95 -1.54 -24.35 -11.23
C ASP A 95 -1.41 -23.29 -10.13
N HIS A 96 -1.62 -22.02 -10.50
CA HIS A 96 -1.78 -20.92 -9.54
C HIS A 96 -3.20 -20.92 -8.99
N ILE A 97 -3.36 -21.43 -7.78
CA ILE A 97 -4.67 -21.67 -7.17
C ILE A 97 -5.17 -20.49 -6.34
N GLY A 98 -4.29 -19.53 -6.03
CA GLY A 98 -4.61 -18.30 -5.30
C GLY A 98 -3.36 -17.48 -4.99
N VAL A 99 -3.49 -16.50 -4.09
CA VAL A 99 -2.41 -15.56 -3.74
C VAL A 99 -2.36 -15.36 -2.24
N VAL A 100 -1.16 -15.45 -1.65
CA VAL A 100 -0.92 -14.99 -0.27
C VAL A 100 -0.46 -13.55 -0.30
N VAL A 101 -0.97 -12.72 0.61
CA VAL A 101 -0.63 -11.31 0.71
C VAL A 101 -0.24 -10.97 2.14
N VAL A 102 0.86 -10.23 2.29
CA VAL A 102 1.33 -9.63 3.54
C VAL A 102 1.30 -8.12 3.38
N LYS A 103 0.61 -7.43 4.28
CA LYS A 103 0.56 -5.97 4.33
C LYS A 103 1.38 -5.47 5.52
N MET A 104 2.41 -4.68 5.25
CA MET A 104 3.21 -4.00 6.25
C MET A 104 2.64 -2.61 6.55
N ASP A 105 2.59 -2.25 7.84
CA ASP A 105 2.34 -0.88 8.26
C ASP A 105 3.61 -0.04 8.04
N LEU A 106 3.43 1.18 7.55
CA LEU A 106 4.51 2.11 7.27
C LEU A 106 4.75 3.10 8.40
N SER A 107 3.85 3.15 9.39
CA SER A 107 3.97 4.08 10.53
C SER A 107 5.28 3.90 11.32
N SER A 108 5.84 2.68 11.36
CA SER A 108 7.13 2.41 12.00
C SER A 108 8.31 3.06 11.27
N ILE A 109 8.26 3.10 9.94
CA ILE A 109 9.28 3.75 9.11
C ILE A 109 9.16 5.27 9.28
N GLU A 110 7.96 5.82 9.18
CA GLU A 110 7.73 7.27 9.36
C GLU A 110 8.14 7.77 10.74
N ARG A 111 7.90 6.97 11.80
CA ARG A 111 8.38 7.31 13.16
C ARG A 111 9.90 7.44 13.25
N SER A 112 10.66 6.74 12.40
CA SER A 112 12.12 6.86 12.37
C SER A 112 12.62 8.10 11.63
N TRP A 113 11.73 8.81 10.91
CA TRP A 113 12.06 10.02 10.14
C TRP A 113 11.84 11.32 10.91
N GLN A 114 11.59 11.25 12.22
CA GLN A 114 11.41 12.46 13.01
C GLN A 114 12.70 13.29 13.02
N SER A 115 12.56 14.54 12.60
CA SER A 115 13.61 15.56 12.59
C SER A 115 12.97 16.92 12.80
N ASP A 116 13.59 17.75 13.62
CA ASP A 116 13.11 19.10 13.89
C ASP A 116 13.46 20.09 12.77
N THR A 117 14.37 19.72 11.87
CA THR A 117 14.98 20.63 10.89
C THR A 117 14.83 20.18 9.44
N SER A 118 14.28 19.00 9.19
CA SER A 118 14.19 18.43 7.84
C SER A 118 12.93 17.61 7.64
N ILE A 119 12.36 17.71 6.43
CA ILE A 119 11.23 16.89 6.00
C ILE A 119 11.75 15.77 5.10
N TYR A 120 11.40 14.53 5.45
CA TYR A 120 11.70 13.35 4.65
C TYR A 120 10.44 12.86 3.97
N VAL A 121 10.54 12.55 2.68
CA VAL A 121 9.43 12.02 1.88
C VAL A 121 9.87 10.83 1.04
N ALA A 122 8.94 9.93 0.78
CA ALA A 122 9.05 8.97 -0.32
C ALA A 122 7.87 9.15 -1.27
N THR A 123 8.19 9.28 -2.56
CA THR A 123 7.22 9.50 -3.63
C THR A 123 7.04 8.28 -4.52
N ASP A 124 5.91 8.22 -5.22
CA ASP A 124 5.74 7.33 -6.37
C ASP A 124 6.42 7.90 -7.63
N SER A 125 6.27 7.18 -8.75
CA SER A 125 6.79 7.61 -10.06
C SER A 125 6.13 8.88 -10.62
N ASN A 126 5.00 9.31 -10.05
CA ASN A 126 4.30 10.54 -10.39
C ASN A 126 4.60 11.67 -9.40
N ASN A 127 5.62 11.49 -8.55
CA ASN A 127 6.03 12.45 -7.51
C ASN A 127 4.98 12.68 -6.41
N ILE A 128 4.03 11.76 -6.24
CA ILE A 128 3.03 11.80 -5.18
C ILE A 128 3.62 11.23 -3.90
N VAL A 129 3.62 12.04 -2.85
CA VAL A 129 4.14 11.70 -1.52
C VAL A 129 3.26 10.64 -0.88
N PHE A 130 3.84 9.48 -0.58
CA PHE A 130 3.14 8.36 0.06
C PHE A 130 3.58 8.13 1.51
N MET A 131 4.84 8.43 1.82
CA MET A 131 5.35 8.52 3.19
C MET A 131 5.96 9.90 3.40
N SER A 132 5.78 10.45 4.60
CA SER A 132 6.29 11.76 4.96
C SER A 132 6.53 11.86 6.46
N SER A 133 7.57 12.60 6.87
CA SER A 133 7.72 13.04 8.26
C SER A 133 6.74 14.17 8.63
N ASP A 134 6.19 14.87 7.64
CA ASP A 134 5.12 15.86 7.77
C ASP A 134 3.82 15.30 7.16
N SER A 135 2.80 15.08 8.00
CA SER A 135 1.53 14.49 7.56
C SER A 135 0.77 15.35 6.54
N ASP A 136 0.99 16.66 6.52
CA ASP A 136 0.30 17.57 5.60
C ASP A 136 0.75 17.39 4.15
N TRP A 137 1.89 16.75 3.93
CA TRP A 137 2.42 16.47 2.59
C TRP A 137 1.86 15.16 2.02
N LEU A 138 1.28 14.29 2.86
CA LEU A 138 0.77 13.00 2.41
C LEU A 138 -0.30 13.16 1.33
N PHE A 139 -0.15 12.38 0.26
CA PHE A 139 -1.02 12.36 -0.91
C PHE A 139 -1.04 13.67 -1.71
N ASN A 140 -0.10 14.58 -1.45
CA ASN A 140 0.20 15.68 -2.35
C ASN A 140 1.35 15.30 -3.28
N SER A 141 1.43 15.98 -4.41
CA SER A 141 2.52 15.84 -5.38
C SER A 141 3.57 16.91 -5.15
N LEU A 142 4.85 16.56 -5.29
CA LEU A 142 5.94 17.53 -5.13
C LEU A 142 5.84 18.62 -6.20
N THR A 143 5.72 18.20 -7.46
CA THR A 143 5.61 19.07 -8.65
C THR A 143 4.19 19.13 -9.16
N ASP A 144 3.90 20.01 -10.11
CA ASP A 144 2.61 19.98 -10.82
C ASP A 144 2.45 18.65 -11.58
N ILE A 145 1.24 18.09 -11.57
CA ILE A 145 0.86 16.89 -12.32
C ILE A 145 -0.20 17.28 -13.34
N ASP A 146 -0.05 16.82 -14.59
CA ASP A 146 -1.03 17.06 -15.63
C ASP A 146 -2.34 16.27 -15.41
N SER A 147 -3.42 16.71 -16.05
CA SER A 147 -4.75 16.13 -15.85
C SER A 147 -4.87 14.67 -16.30
N ASN A 148 -4.09 14.24 -17.30
CA ASN A 148 -4.12 12.86 -17.78
C ASN A 148 -3.45 11.92 -16.77
N THR A 149 -2.32 12.34 -16.20
CA THR A 149 -1.65 11.61 -15.12
C THR A 149 -2.54 11.52 -13.87
N LEU A 150 -3.17 12.63 -13.46
CA LEU A 150 -4.13 12.61 -12.34
C LEU A 150 -5.30 11.64 -12.57
N THR A 151 -5.81 11.58 -13.80
CA THR A 151 -6.87 10.63 -14.18
C THR A 151 -6.39 9.19 -14.05
N THR A 152 -5.19 8.89 -14.56
CA THR A 152 -4.57 7.57 -14.47
C THR A 152 -4.37 7.13 -13.01
N VAL A 153 -3.87 8.03 -12.16
CA VAL A 153 -3.68 7.79 -10.73
C VAL A 153 -5.00 7.52 -10.00
N ARG A 154 -6.05 8.26 -10.34
CA ARG A 154 -7.39 8.06 -9.77
C ARG A 154 -7.96 6.70 -10.19
N ASP A 155 -7.84 6.36 -11.47
CA ASP A 155 -8.42 5.14 -12.04
C ASP A 155 -7.70 3.88 -11.53
N SER A 156 -6.41 3.97 -11.18
CA SER A 156 -5.66 2.90 -10.51
C SER A 156 -6.19 2.57 -9.11
N ARG A 157 -6.92 3.51 -8.48
CA ARG A 157 -7.42 3.43 -7.10
C ARG A 157 -6.31 3.19 -6.06
N GLN A 158 -5.07 3.56 -6.37
CA GLN A 158 -3.93 3.46 -5.45
C GLN A 158 -4.14 4.32 -4.20
N TYR A 159 -4.67 5.53 -4.39
CA TYR A 159 -4.99 6.51 -3.34
C TYR A 159 -6.51 6.66 -3.13
N LEU A 160 -7.33 5.70 -3.56
CA LEU A 160 -8.80 5.73 -3.45
C LEU A 160 -9.41 7.01 -4.05
N GLN A 161 -10.11 7.80 -3.23
CA GLN A 161 -10.76 9.07 -3.61
C GLN A 161 -9.99 10.28 -3.04
N THR A 162 -8.73 10.11 -2.65
CA THR A 162 -7.93 11.21 -2.11
C THR A 162 -7.68 12.27 -3.18
N HIS A 163 -7.89 13.53 -2.80
CA HIS A 163 -7.65 14.65 -3.68
C HIS A 163 -6.17 15.04 -3.65
N ILE A 164 -5.47 14.81 -4.77
CA ILE A 164 -4.04 15.11 -4.91
C ILE A 164 -3.87 16.55 -5.38
N LYS A 165 -3.15 17.36 -4.59
CA LYS A 165 -2.74 18.72 -4.97
C LYS A 165 -1.24 18.79 -5.16
N SER A 166 -0.76 19.80 -5.90
CA SER A 166 0.67 20.09 -5.98
C SER A 166 1.12 20.95 -4.81
N LEU A 167 2.29 20.62 -4.25
CA LEU A 167 3.05 21.48 -3.35
C LEU A 167 3.80 22.58 -4.11
N GLY A 168 3.87 22.49 -5.45
CA GLY A 168 4.40 23.53 -6.31
C GLY A 168 5.93 23.60 -6.37
N PHE A 169 6.63 22.55 -5.92
CA PHE A 169 8.09 22.47 -6.08
C PHE A 169 8.48 22.39 -7.55
N GLN A 170 9.65 22.94 -7.87
CA GLN A 170 10.24 22.93 -9.20
C GLN A 170 11.72 22.53 -9.11
N GLY A 171 12.15 21.65 -10.02
CA GLY A 171 13.52 21.17 -10.13
C GLY A 171 13.58 19.81 -10.85
N ASP A 172 14.80 19.26 -10.97
CA ASP A 172 15.03 17.98 -11.65
C ASP A 172 14.94 16.80 -10.68
N LEU A 173 13.76 16.22 -10.55
CA LEU A 173 13.51 15.04 -9.70
C LEU A 173 14.15 13.74 -10.23
N LEU A 174 14.72 13.74 -11.44
CA LEU A 174 15.42 12.57 -11.99
C LEU A 174 16.91 12.56 -11.62
N ALA A 175 17.46 13.69 -11.21
CA ALA A 175 18.83 13.77 -10.71
C ALA A 175 18.96 13.05 -9.36
N SER A 176 20.10 12.38 -9.14
CA SER A 176 20.39 11.72 -7.85
C SER A 176 20.40 12.68 -6.67
N THR A 177 20.65 13.97 -6.93
CA THR A 177 20.54 15.06 -5.96
C THR A 177 20.20 16.33 -6.71
N THR A 178 19.15 17.03 -6.28
CA THR A 178 18.73 18.32 -6.83
C THR A 178 18.30 19.26 -5.70
N LEU A 179 18.38 20.56 -5.95
CA LEU A 179 17.66 21.55 -5.17
C LEU A 179 16.27 21.73 -5.77
N LEU A 180 15.23 21.55 -4.96
CA LEU A 180 13.87 21.92 -5.33
C LEU A 180 13.56 23.31 -4.77
N THR A 181 12.96 24.15 -5.58
CA THR A 181 12.48 25.47 -5.14
C THR A 181 10.97 25.47 -5.10
N ASN A 182 10.36 26.09 -4.07
CA ASN A 182 8.92 26.33 -4.05
C ASN A 182 8.67 27.83 -4.33
N PRO A 183 8.49 28.23 -5.59
CA PRO A 183 8.30 29.63 -5.94
C PRO A 183 7.00 30.25 -5.37
N LYS A 184 6.09 29.43 -4.83
CA LYS A 184 4.82 29.88 -4.24
C LYS A 184 4.71 29.62 -2.73
N GLY A 185 5.72 28.99 -2.12
CA GLY A 185 5.71 28.60 -0.71
C GLY A 185 6.13 29.77 0.19
N THR A 186 5.30 30.10 1.18
CA THR A 186 5.74 30.82 2.37
C THR A 186 6.92 30.08 2.98
N CYS A 187 8.03 30.77 3.23
CA CYS A 187 9.16 30.25 3.99
C CYS A 187 8.65 29.51 5.23
N LEU A 188 9.21 28.33 5.51
CA LEU A 188 9.16 27.76 6.86
C LEU A 188 9.59 28.88 7.82
N PRO A 189 8.85 29.15 8.92
CA PRO A 189 9.25 30.19 9.85
C PRO A 189 10.65 29.86 10.35
N ASP A 190 11.54 30.87 10.33
CA ASP A 190 12.89 30.75 10.86
C ASP A 190 12.80 30.20 12.28
N ILE A 191 13.44 29.06 12.52
CA ILE A 191 13.60 28.50 13.87
C ILE A 191 14.64 29.38 14.56
N THR A 192 14.19 30.35 15.35
CA THR A 192 15.00 31.11 16.32
C THR A 192 15.31 30.30 17.55
#